data_AF-A0A9I9CH77-F1
#
_entry.id   AF-A0A9I9CH77-F1
#
_cell.length_a   1.000
_cell.length_b   1.000
_cell.length_c   1.000
_cell.angle_alpha   90.00
_cell.angle_beta   90.00
_cell.angle_gamma   90.00
#
_symmetry.space_group_name_H-M   'P 1'
#
loop_
_entity.id
_entity.type
_entity.pdbx_description
1 polymer ?
#
loop_
_entity_poly.entity_id
_entity_poly.type
_entity_poly.pdbx_seq_one_letter_code
_entity_poly.pdbx_strand_id
1 'polypeptide(L)'
;MLIFYLLLQVIRAAKSDSRLANNNLPADIQKLRCHACYEALRFSPKIEAMGKLLVDRMRSYGPYIALHLRYEKDMLSFSGCTHDLSPAEAEELKMIRENTSYWKVKNIDPKEQRAKGYCPLTPKEVGIFLNALGYPSNTPIYVAAGDIYGGESHMSDLQLRYPLLMRKETLASSKELEPFVHHASQMAALDYIVSVESDVFISSYSGNMARAVEGHRRFLGHRRTISPDRQAFFT
;
A
#
# COMPACT_ATOMS: atom_id res chain seq x y z
N MET A 1 -17.58 10.22 2.49
CA MET A 1 -18.75 11.12 2.37
C MET A 1 -19.35 11.26 3.76
N LEU A 2 -19.46 12.48 4.29
CA LEU A 2 -20.05 12.74 5.62
C LEU A 2 -21.35 13.49 5.41
N ILE A 3 -22.46 12.91 5.87
CA ILE A 3 -23.77 13.54 5.93
C ILE A 3 -24.03 13.86 7.39
N PHE A 4 -24.26 15.14 7.71
CA PHE A 4 -24.68 15.58 9.03
C PHE A 4 -26.15 15.96 8.98
N TYR A 5 -26.93 15.43 9.92
CA TYR A 5 -28.33 15.81 10.12
C TYR A 5 -28.40 16.91 11.19
N LEU A 6 -28.41 18.17 10.75
CA LEU A 6 -28.88 19.28 11.57
C LEU A 6 -30.31 19.56 11.10
N LEU A 7 -31.28 19.39 12.02
CA LEU A 7 -32.70 19.74 11.88
C LEU A 7 -33.14 20.03 10.43
N LEU A 8 -33.47 18.96 9.70
CA LEU A 8 -34.11 18.93 8.38
C LEU A 8 -33.33 19.44 7.15
N GLN A 9 -32.02 19.73 7.22
CA GLN A 9 -31.23 20.10 6.04
C GLN A 9 -30.05 19.15 5.78
N VAL A 10 -30.02 18.53 4.60
CA VAL A 10 -28.90 17.67 4.16
C VAL A 10 -27.78 18.57 3.61
N ILE A 11 -26.66 18.65 4.33
CA ILE A 11 -25.47 19.39 3.88
C ILE A 11 -24.52 18.44 3.16
N ARG A 12 -24.30 18.68 1.86
CA ARG A 12 -23.29 17.97 1.05
C ARG A 12 -21.96 18.70 1.10
N ALA A 13 -21.03 18.19 1.91
CA ALA A 13 -19.65 18.64 1.91
C ALA A 13 -18.86 18.05 0.73
N ALA A 14 -18.75 18.79 -0.39
CA ALA A 14 -17.82 18.43 -1.47
C ALA A 14 -16.35 18.69 -1.08
N LYS A 15 -15.41 17.98 -1.73
CA LYS A 15 -13.96 18.11 -1.52
C LYS A 15 -13.54 18.01 -0.05
N SER A 16 -14.05 17.00 0.66
CA SER A 16 -13.74 16.78 2.08
C SER A 16 -12.26 16.53 2.34
N ASP A 17 -11.53 16.05 1.35
CA ASP A 17 -10.07 15.88 1.29
C ASP A 17 -9.30 17.21 1.22
N SER A 18 -9.92 18.28 0.71
CA SER A 18 -9.35 19.63 0.69
C SER A 18 -9.60 20.39 1.99
N ARG A 19 -10.39 19.83 2.92
CA ARG A 19 -10.61 20.43 4.23
C ARG A 19 -9.40 20.17 5.10
N LEU A 20 -8.91 21.21 5.74
CA LEU A 20 -7.74 21.19 6.61
C LEU A 20 -7.97 20.25 7.81
N ALA A 21 -7.67 18.96 7.62
CA ALA A 21 -7.55 18.02 8.73
C ALA A 21 -6.43 18.44 9.69
N ASN A 22 -5.52 19.32 9.25
CA ASN A 22 -4.37 19.80 10.00
C ASN A 22 -4.41 21.31 10.23
N ASN A 23 -5.53 21.80 10.78
CA ASN A 23 -5.81 23.20 11.14
C ASN A 23 -4.93 23.77 12.29
N ASN A 24 -3.63 23.44 12.33
CA ASN A 24 -2.74 23.77 13.45
C ASN A 24 -3.35 23.40 14.82
N LEU A 25 -4.17 22.35 14.85
CA LEU A 25 -4.76 21.87 16.09
C LEU A 25 -3.65 21.45 17.05
N PRO A 26 -3.82 21.70 18.36
CA PRO A 26 -2.91 21.21 19.38
C PRO A 26 -2.61 19.71 19.22
N ALA A 27 -1.38 19.30 19.52
CA ALA A 27 -0.90 17.95 19.24
C ALA A 27 -1.68 16.86 20.00
N ASP A 28 -2.15 17.17 21.21
CA ASP A 28 -3.05 16.34 22.01
C ASP A 28 -4.41 16.14 21.33
N ILE A 29 -5.00 17.19 20.76
CA ILE A 29 -6.26 17.10 19.99
C ILE A 29 -6.06 16.25 18.74
N GLN A 30 -4.94 16.39 18.04
CA GLN A 30 -4.65 15.56 16.87
C GLN A 30 -4.47 14.09 17.24
N LYS A 31 -3.79 13.80 18.35
CA LYS A 31 -3.65 12.43 18.89
C LYS A 31 -5.01 11.85 19.26
N LEU A 32 -5.87 12.61 19.95
CA LEU A 32 -7.22 12.18 20.30
C LEU A 32 -8.06 11.87 19.06
N ARG A 33 -7.98 12.71 18.02
CA ARG A 33 -8.67 12.47 16.75
C ARG A 33 -8.20 11.19 16.07
N CYS A 34 -6.89 10.97 15.98
CA CYS A 34 -6.33 9.72 15.44
C CYS A 34 -6.82 8.51 16.25
N HIS A 35 -6.77 8.60 17.57
CA HIS A 35 -7.24 7.53 18.46
C HIS A 35 -8.72 7.22 18.26
N ALA A 36 -9.58 8.24 18.26
CA ALA A 36 -11.02 8.08 18.02
C ALA A 36 -11.32 7.50 16.63
N CYS A 37 -10.59 7.91 15.59
CA CYS A 37 -10.76 7.38 14.24
C CYS A 37 -10.36 5.90 14.14
N TYR A 38 -9.26 5.47 14.77
CA TYR A 38 -8.85 4.06 14.74
C TYR A 38 -9.73 3.18 15.62
N GLU A 39 -10.16 3.67 16.80
CA GLU A 39 -11.12 2.98 17.67
C GLU A 39 -12.46 2.72 16.96
N ALA A 40 -12.91 3.70 16.17
CA ALA A 40 -14.17 3.60 15.43
C ALA A 40 -14.05 2.84 14.09
N LEU A 41 -12.83 2.63 13.58
CA LEU A 41 -12.62 1.94 12.31
C LEU A 41 -12.92 0.46 12.46
N ARG A 42 -14.02 0.01 11.85
CA ARG A 42 -14.40 -1.41 11.80
C ARG A 42 -14.76 -1.78 10.37
N PHE A 43 -14.30 -2.95 9.93
CA PHE A 43 -14.71 -3.48 8.64
C PHE A 43 -16.04 -4.23 8.79
N SER A 44 -16.69 -4.56 7.67
CA SER A 44 -17.89 -5.40 7.74
C SER A 44 -17.51 -6.80 8.25
N PRO A 45 -18.41 -7.51 8.95
CA PRO A 45 -18.11 -8.83 9.50
C PRO A 45 -17.57 -9.83 8.47
N LYS A 46 -18.01 -9.74 7.21
CA LYS A 46 -17.50 -10.58 6.11
C LYS A 46 -16.04 -10.30 5.78
N ILE A 47 -15.64 -9.03 5.74
CA ILE A 47 -14.25 -8.61 5.48
C ILE A 47 -13.37 -9.00 6.68
N GLU A 48 -13.84 -8.80 7.91
CA GLU A 48 -13.09 -9.17 9.12
C GLU A 48 -12.85 -10.69 9.19
N ALA A 49 -13.88 -11.49 8.91
CA ALA A 49 -13.76 -12.95 8.90
C ALA A 49 -12.76 -13.44 7.83
N MET A 50 -12.85 -12.90 6.61
CA MET A 50 -11.93 -13.26 5.52
C MET A 50 -10.50 -12.76 5.81
N GLY A 51 -10.35 -11.53 6.31
CA GLY A 51 -9.05 -10.99 6.70
C GLY A 51 -8.39 -11.80 7.81
N LYS A 52 -9.14 -12.20 8.84
CA LYS A 52 -8.66 -13.09 9.90
C LYS A 52 -8.20 -14.44 9.34
N LEU A 53 -8.97 -15.03 8.42
CA LEU A 53 -8.58 -16.28 7.78
C LEU A 53 -7.25 -16.15 7.02
N LEU A 54 -7.05 -15.06 6.27
CA LEU A 54 -5.78 -14.79 5.59
C LEU A 54 -4.63 -14.60 6.58
N VAL A 55 -4.85 -13.90 7.70
CA VAL A 55 -3.86 -13.74 8.77
C VAL A 55 -3.48 -15.09 9.39
N ASP A 56 -4.47 -15.92 9.72
CA ASP A 56 -4.24 -17.25 10.31
C ASP A 56 -3.44 -18.14 9.33
N ARG A 57 -3.75 -18.06 8.03
CA ARG A 57 -2.99 -18.77 6.98
C ARG A 57 -1.58 -18.22 6.80
N MET A 58 -1.35 -16.90 6.89
CA MET A 58 0.02 -16.37 6.88
C MET A 58 0.81 -16.83 8.09
N ARG A 59 0.19 -16.80 9.29
CA ARG A 59 0.84 -17.19 10.54
C ARG A 59 1.20 -18.67 10.60
N SER A 60 0.56 -19.54 9.80
CA SER A 60 0.95 -20.95 9.71
C SER A 60 2.33 -21.16 9.05
N TYR A 61 2.83 -20.16 8.29
CA TYR A 61 4.20 -20.13 7.78
C TYR A 61 5.21 -19.52 8.77
N GLY A 62 4.74 -19.00 9.92
CA GLY A 62 5.55 -18.32 10.93
C GLY A 62 5.32 -16.81 10.99
N PRO A 63 6.12 -16.09 11.81
CA PRO A 63 6.13 -14.63 11.81
C PRO A 63 6.43 -14.09 10.40
N TYR A 64 5.71 -13.06 9.96
CA TYR A 64 5.74 -12.62 8.57
C TYR A 64 5.85 -11.10 8.40
N ILE A 65 6.38 -10.72 7.24
CA ILE A 65 6.42 -9.35 6.76
C ILE A 65 5.17 -9.10 5.91
N ALA A 66 4.43 -8.03 6.17
CA ALA A 66 3.52 -7.48 5.17
C ALA A 66 4.24 -6.40 4.37
N LEU A 67 4.43 -6.66 3.08
CA LEU A 67 5.03 -5.76 2.11
C LEU A 67 3.93 -5.07 1.31
N HIS A 68 3.75 -3.77 1.54
CA HIS A 68 2.95 -2.93 0.66
C HIS A 68 3.78 -2.50 -0.55
N LEU A 69 3.66 -3.26 -1.63
CA LEU A 69 4.41 -3.08 -2.88
C LEU A 69 3.63 -2.21 -3.87
N ARG A 70 3.90 -0.91 -3.86
CA ARG A 70 3.24 0.06 -4.75
C ARG A 70 3.92 0.15 -6.13
N TYR A 71 3.96 -0.98 -6.85
CA TYR A 71 4.55 -1.10 -8.19
C TYR A 71 3.48 -1.36 -9.27
N GLU A 72 2.34 -0.70 -9.16
CA GLU A 72 1.22 -0.83 -10.10
C GLU A 72 1.33 0.17 -11.25
N LYS A 73 0.70 -0.18 -12.38
CA LYS A 73 0.74 0.58 -13.63
C LYS A 73 0.31 2.05 -13.47
N ASP A 74 -0.74 2.30 -12.68
CA ASP A 74 -1.25 3.64 -12.40
C ASP A 74 -0.23 4.47 -11.62
N MET A 75 0.42 3.87 -10.62
CA MET A 75 1.44 4.52 -9.81
C MET A 75 2.67 4.90 -10.64
N LEU A 76 3.19 3.97 -11.45
CA LEU A 76 4.37 4.22 -12.29
C LEU A 76 4.07 5.26 -13.37
N SER A 77 2.89 5.18 -13.99
CA SER A 77 2.44 6.18 -14.96
C SER A 77 2.33 7.58 -14.32
N PHE A 78 1.66 7.67 -13.16
CA PHE A 78 1.44 8.92 -12.43
C PHE A 78 2.75 9.57 -11.95
N SER A 79 3.65 8.78 -11.37
CA SER A 79 4.95 9.27 -10.87
C SER A 79 5.97 9.50 -11.97
N GLY A 80 5.76 8.94 -13.16
CA GLY A 80 6.71 9.00 -14.26
C GLY A 80 8.01 8.24 -14.01
N CYS A 81 8.01 7.28 -13.08
CA CYS A 81 9.18 6.50 -12.74
C CYS A 81 9.38 5.35 -13.72
N THR A 82 10.56 5.30 -14.35
CA THR A 82 10.89 4.33 -15.40
C THR A 82 12.21 3.59 -15.15
N HIS A 83 12.69 3.57 -13.91
CA HIS A 83 13.91 2.84 -13.56
C HIS A 83 13.71 1.33 -13.75
N ASP A 84 14.73 0.66 -14.29
CA ASP A 84 14.69 -0.77 -14.65
C ASP A 84 13.56 -1.18 -15.63
N LEU A 85 12.93 -0.21 -16.31
CA LEU A 85 11.97 -0.48 -17.38
C LEU A 85 12.64 -0.44 -18.75
N SER A 86 12.15 -1.26 -19.66
CA SER A 86 12.51 -1.19 -21.08
C SER A 86 11.99 0.11 -21.72
N PRO A 87 12.57 0.54 -22.86
CA PRO A 87 12.04 1.70 -23.59
C PRO A 87 10.56 1.57 -23.98
N ALA A 88 10.11 0.35 -24.29
CA ALA A 88 8.72 0.08 -24.65
C ALA A 88 7.77 0.26 -23.45
N GLU A 89 8.14 -0.27 -22.28
CA GLU A 89 7.39 -0.09 -21.04
C GLU A 89 7.35 1.38 -20.60
N ALA A 90 8.47 2.08 -20.70
CA ALA A 90 8.55 3.51 -20.40
C ALA A 90 7.61 4.34 -21.28
N GLU A 91 7.54 4.05 -22.58
CA GLU A 91 6.64 4.76 -23.50
C GLU A 91 5.17 4.39 -23.24
N GLU A 92 4.86 3.12 -22.93
CA GLU A 92 3.51 2.70 -22.53
C GLU A 92 2.99 3.51 -21.33
N LEU A 93 3.77 3.59 -20.25
CA LEU A 93 3.39 4.32 -19.04
C LEU A 93 3.27 5.83 -19.29
N LYS A 94 4.12 6.38 -20.17
CA LYS A 94 4.02 7.78 -20.60
C LYS A 94 2.72 8.04 -21.37
N MET A 95 2.34 7.18 -22.33
CA MET A 95 1.07 7.31 -23.05
C MET A 95 -0.14 7.29 -22.11
N ILE A 96 -0.13 6.41 -21.10
CA ILE A 96 -1.19 6.38 -20.08
C ILE A 96 -1.24 7.70 -19.31
N ARG A 97 -0.08 8.21 -18.89
CA ARG A 97 -0.01 9.51 -18.20
C ARG A 97 -0.57 10.63 -19.05
N GLU A 98 -0.22 10.70 -20.33
CA GLU A 98 -0.69 11.71 -21.27
C GLU A 98 -2.21 11.63 -21.47
N ASN A 99 -2.73 10.42 -21.71
CA ASN A 99 -4.16 10.19 -21.99
C ASN A 99 -5.08 10.33 -20.76
N THR A 100 -4.54 10.33 -19.54
CA THR A 100 -5.35 10.44 -18.32
C THR A 100 -5.72 11.90 -18.02
N SER A 101 -6.88 12.36 -18.52
CA SER A 101 -7.30 13.78 -18.53
C SER A 101 -7.26 14.51 -17.18
N TYR A 102 -7.51 13.81 -16.06
CA TYR A 102 -7.57 14.41 -14.72
C TYR A 102 -6.20 14.53 -14.03
N TRP A 103 -5.13 13.98 -14.58
CA TRP A 103 -3.76 14.21 -14.09
C TRP A 103 -3.19 15.50 -14.68
N LYS A 104 -2.82 16.44 -13.81
CA LYS A 104 -2.37 17.79 -14.23
C LYS A 104 -0.93 17.81 -14.75
N VAL A 105 -0.05 16.99 -14.17
CA VAL A 105 1.38 16.97 -14.51
C VAL A 105 1.61 15.85 -15.53
N LYS A 106 2.11 16.21 -16.72
CA LYS A 106 2.32 15.28 -17.84
C LYS A 106 3.78 15.11 -18.20
N ASN A 107 4.53 16.20 -18.22
CA ASN A 107 5.96 16.18 -18.44
C ASN A 107 6.67 15.99 -17.10
N ILE A 108 7.36 14.86 -16.95
CA ILE A 108 8.02 14.44 -15.72
C ILE A 108 9.38 13.89 -16.10
N ASP A 109 10.44 14.38 -15.45
CA ASP A 109 11.77 13.78 -15.53
C ASP A 109 11.85 12.57 -14.58
N PRO A 110 11.97 11.33 -15.09
CA PRO A 110 12.06 10.13 -14.27
C PRO A 110 13.27 10.13 -13.32
N LYS A 111 14.40 10.69 -13.76
CA LYS A 111 15.64 10.72 -12.97
C LYS A 111 15.52 11.71 -11.81
N GLU A 112 14.89 12.86 -12.06
CA GLU A 112 14.63 13.85 -11.01
C GLU A 112 13.66 13.31 -9.95
N GLN A 113 12.56 12.66 -10.36
CA GLN A 113 11.62 12.04 -9.42
C GLN A 113 12.30 10.97 -8.56
N ARG A 114 13.14 10.15 -9.19
CA ARG A 114 13.92 9.14 -8.48
C ARG A 114 14.89 9.78 -7.50
N ALA A 115 15.71 10.74 -7.92
CA ALA A 115 16.67 11.42 -7.03
C ALA A 115 16.01 12.12 -5.82
N LYS A 116 14.74 12.51 -5.94
CA LYS A 116 13.94 13.10 -4.84
C LYS A 116 13.22 12.05 -3.96
N GLY A 117 13.39 10.75 -4.22
CA GLY A 117 12.72 9.68 -3.47
C GLY A 117 11.22 9.55 -3.77
N TYR A 118 10.75 10.11 -4.89
CA TYR A 118 9.34 10.10 -5.30
C TYR A 118 8.95 8.91 -6.16
N CYS A 119 9.88 8.02 -6.47
CA CYS A 119 9.61 6.72 -7.08
C CYS A 119 9.39 5.63 -6.02
N PRO A 120 8.50 4.66 -6.26
CA PRO A 120 8.47 3.43 -5.48
C PRO A 120 9.77 2.65 -5.68
N LEU A 121 10.18 1.87 -4.68
CA LEU A 121 11.20 0.83 -4.91
C LEU A 121 10.66 -0.22 -5.89
N THR A 122 11.51 -0.69 -6.81
CA THR A 122 11.20 -1.85 -7.67
C THR A 122 11.15 -3.14 -6.83
N PRO A 123 10.50 -4.22 -7.29
CA PRO A 123 10.51 -5.48 -6.55
C PRO A 123 11.94 -6.01 -6.29
N LYS A 124 12.84 -5.83 -7.26
CA LYS A 124 14.26 -6.16 -7.12
C LYS A 124 14.94 -5.35 -6.00
N GLU A 125 14.73 -4.04 -5.98
CA GLU A 125 15.26 -3.15 -4.92
C GLU A 125 14.70 -3.51 -3.55
N VAL A 126 13.41 -3.85 -3.46
CA VAL A 126 12.81 -4.35 -2.22
C VAL A 126 13.51 -5.61 -1.74
N GLY A 127 13.80 -6.57 -2.64
CA GLY A 127 14.53 -7.79 -2.29
C GLY A 127 15.92 -7.51 -1.73
N ILE A 128 16.64 -6.55 -2.32
CA ILE A 128 17.96 -6.09 -1.83
C ILE A 128 17.80 -5.41 -0.46
N PHE A 129 16.82 -4.53 -0.30
CA PHE A 129 16.54 -3.82 0.93
C PHE A 129 16.24 -4.77 2.09
N LEU A 130 15.36 -5.75 1.89
CA LEU A 130 15.03 -6.76 2.90
C LEU A 130 16.27 -7.58 3.31
N ASN A 131 17.11 -7.95 2.34
CA ASN A 131 18.33 -8.69 2.61
C ASN A 131 19.34 -7.84 3.41
N ALA A 132 19.46 -6.55 3.09
CA ALA A 132 20.31 -5.61 3.83
C ALA A 132 19.83 -5.39 5.29
N LEU A 133 18.53 -5.52 5.55
CA LEU A 133 17.97 -5.52 6.91
C LEU A 133 18.24 -6.83 7.68
N GLY A 134 18.83 -7.84 7.04
CA GLY A 134 19.17 -9.12 7.66
C GLY A 134 18.03 -10.14 7.70
N TYR A 135 16.97 -9.95 6.91
CA TYR A 135 15.92 -10.97 6.79
C TYR A 135 16.42 -12.16 5.97
N PRO A 136 16.32 -13.40 6.48
CA PRO A 136 16.75 -14.59 5.74
C PRO A 136 15.79 -14.89 4.58
N SER A 137 16.26 -15.61 3.56
CA SER A 137 15.47 -15.94 2.36
C SER A 137 14.18 -16.72 2.66
N ASN A 138 14.15 -17.51 3.72
CA ASN A 138 12.95 -18.24 4.17
C ASN A 138 11.95 -17.37 4.96
N THR A 139 12.10 -16.04 5.00
CA THR A 139 11.13 -15.15 5.63
C THR A 139 9.80 -15.19 4.88
N PRO A 140 8.66 -15.50 5.53
CA PRO A 140 7.34 -15.39 4.92
C PRO A 140 6.99 -13.93 4.64
N ILE A 141 6.57 -13.63 3.41
CA ILE A 141 6.19 -12.27 2.99
C ILE A 141 4.79 -12.29 2.39
N TYR A 142 3.90 -11.48 2.94
CA TYR A 142 2.62 -11.17 2.32
C TYR A 142 2.74 -9.90 1.46
N VAL A 143 2.42 -9.98 0.17
CA VAL A 143 2.40 -8.81 -0.73
C VAL A 143 1.01 -8.19 -0.77
N ALA A 144 0.89 -7.04 -0.10
CA ALA A 144 -0.27 -6.16 -0.16
C ALA A 144 -0.13 -5.22 -1.37
N ALA A 145 -0.69 -5.62 -2.51
CA ALA A 145 -0.64 -4.84 -3.74
C ALA A 145 -1.80 -5.17 -4.70
N GLY A 146 -2.09 -4.21 -5.58
CA GLY A 146 -2.87 -4.47 -6.80
C GLY A 146 -2.06 -5.24 -7.85
N ASP A 147 -2.42 -5.09 -9.12
CA ASP A 147 -1.69 -5.72 -10.21
C ASP A 147 -0.30 -5.12 -10.35
N ILE A 148 0.72 -5.95 -10.12
CA ILE A 148 2.12 -5.55 -10.25
C ILE A 148 2.46 -5.38 -11.73
N TYR A 149 3.03 -4.24 -12.09
CA TYR A 149 3.43 -3.96 -13.47
C TYR A 149 4.46 -4.99 -13.95
N GLY A 150 4.26 -5.52 -15.16
CA GLY A 150 5.01 -6.63 -15.77
C GLY A 150 4.91 -7.99 -15.06
N GLY A 151 4.09 -8.12 -14.02
CA GLY A 151 3.75 -9.40 -13.39
C GLY A 151 4.98 -10.19 -12.93
N GLU A 152 5.05 -11.47 -13.35
CA GLU A 152 6.12 -12.39 -12.96
C GLU A 152 7.51 -11.90 -13.39
N SER A 153 7.64 -11.21 -14.52
CA SER A 153 8.94 -10.75 -15.02
C SER A 153 9.63 -9.81 -14.02
N HIS A 154 8.93 -8.78 -13.55
CA HIS A 154 9.44 -7.84 -12.53
C HIS A 154 9.44 -8.40 -11.12
N MET A 155 8.58 -9.39 -10.81
CA MET A 155 8.56 -10.05 -9.49
C MET A 155 9.64 -11.13 -9.32
N SER A 156 10.22 -11.62 -10.42
CA SER A 156 11.14 -12.76 -10.42
C SER A 156 12.34 -12.61 -9.47
N ASP A 157 13.02 -11.47 -9.48
CA ASP A 157 14.14 -11.18 -8.57
C ASP A 157 13.73 -11.26 -7.09
N LEU A 158 12.56 -10.71 -6.75
CA LEU A 158 12.03 -10.73 -5.39
C LEU A 158 11.65 -12.17 -4.98
N GLN A 159 11.02 -12.91 -5.89
CA GLN A 159 10.63 -14.31 -5.70
C GLN A 159 11.83 -15.26 -5.50
N LEU A 160 12.90 -15.06 -6.26
CA LEU A 160 14.13 -15.85 -6.13
C LEU A 160 14.82 -15.61 -4.79
N ARG A 161 14.77 -14.39 -4.25
CA ARG A 161 15.34 -14.05 -2.94
C ARG A 161 14.47 -14.52 -1.77
N TYR A 162 13.15 -14.45 -1.92
CA TYR A 162 12.17 -14.79 -0.89
C TYR A 162 11.11 -15.74 -1.44
N PRO A 163 11.37 -17.06 -1.50
CA PRO A 163 10.44 -18.02 -2.10
C PRO A 163 9.07 -18.11 -1.40
N LEU A 164 8.96 -17.71 -0.12
CA LEU A 164 7.70 -17.70 0.64
C LEU A 164 6.91 -16.40 0.46
N LEU A 165 6.72 -16.00 -0.78
CA LEU A 165 5.91 -14.85 -1.18
C LEU A 165 4.47 -15.25 -1.42
N MET A 166 3.59 -14.66 -0.63
CA MET A 166 2.16 -14.95 -0.62
C MET A 166 1.37 -13.70 -0.97
N ARG A 167 0.20 -13.89 -1.59
CA ARG A 167 -0.80 -12.86 -1.84
C ARG A 167 -2.15 -13.39 -1.38
N LYS A 168 -3.15 -12.53 -1.24
CA LYS A 168 -4.52 -12.99 -0.92
C LYS A 168 -5.01 -14.05 -1.91
N GLU A 169 -4.65 -13.94 -3.19
CA GLU A 169 -4.98 -14.88 -4.25
C GLU A 169 -4.27 -16.23 -4.13
N THR A 170 -3.11 -16.31 -3.46
CA THR A 170 -2.40 -17.58 -3.21
C THR A 170 -2.80 -18.21 -1.88
N LEU A 171 -3.25 -17.39 -0.92
CA LEU A 171 -3.69 -17.84 0.40
C LEU A 171 -5.16 -18.26 0.45
N ALA A 172 -5.98 -17.83 -0.51
CA ALA A 172 -7.40 -18.14 -0.57
C ALA A 172 -7.80 -18.70 -1.92
N SER A 173 -8.75 -19.62 -1.90
CA SER A 173 -9.34 -20.14 -3.12
C SER A 173 -10.16 -19.06 -3.83
N SER A 174 -10.32 -19.20 -5.15
CA SER A 174 -11.15 -18.29 -5.94
C SER A 174 -12.59 -18.19 -5.39
N LYS A 175 -13.12 -19.28 -4.83
CA LYS A 175 -14.46 -19.32 -4.21
C LYS A 175 -14.55 -18.50 -2.92
N GLU A 176 -13.49 -18.50 -2.12
CA GLU A 176 -13.45 -17.69 -0.89
C GLU A 176 -13.33 -16.19 -1.20
N LEU A 177 -12.64 -15.84 -2.29
CA LEU A 177 -12.45 -14.44 -2.71
C LEU A 177 -13.60 -13.88 -3.57
N GLU A 178 -14.39 -14.73 -4.23
CA GLU A 178 -15.48 -14.35 -5.14
C GLU A 178 -16.41 -13.24 -4.61
N PRO A 179 -16.79 -13.19 -3.31
CA PRO A 179 -17.61 -12.10 -2.78
C PRO A 179 -16.94 -10.71 -2.81
N PHE A 180 -15.62 -10.65 -2.96
CA PHE A 180 -14.81 -9.44 -2.83
C PHE A 180 -14.18 -8.98 -4.15
N VAL A 181 -13.94 -9.87 -5.12
CA VAL A 181 -13.12 -9.59 -6.33
C VAL A 181 -13.68 -8.44 -7.19
N HIS A 182 -14.99 -8.23 -7.20
CA HIS A 182 -15.63 -7.14 -7.95
C HIS A 182 -15.63 -5.79 -7.21
N HIS A 183 -15.06 -5.76 -6.01
CA HIS A 183 -14.98 -4.57 -5.16
C HIS A 183 -13.54 -4.30 -4.73
N ALA A 184 -12.82 -3.51 -5.54
CA ALA A 184 -11.41 -3.17 -5.28
C ALA A 184 -11.17 -2.62 -3.85
N SER A 185 -12.12 -1.86 -3.30
CA SER A 185 -12.04 -1.35 -1.93
C SER A 185 -12.13 -2.46 -0.87
N GLN A 186 -12.89 -3.53 -1.11
CA GLN A 186 -12.96 -4.67 -0.20
C GLN A 186 -11.70 -5.53 -0.30
N MET A 187 -11.17 -5.73 -1.52
CA MET A 187 -9.87 -6.41 -1.71
C MET A 187 -8.74 -5.66 -0.99
N ALA A 188 -8.70 -4.34 -1.09
CA ALA A 188 -7.74 -3.51 -0.34
C ALA A 188 -7.96 -3.56 1.18
N ALA A 189 -9.19 -3.75 1.64
CA ALA A 189 -9.48 -3.93 3.06
C ALA A 189 -8.93 -5.27 3.61
N LEU A 190 -8.92 -6.33 2.80
CA LEU A 190 -8.25 -7.59 3.16
C LEU A 190 -6.73 -7.38 3.29
N ASP A 191 -6.11 -6.73 2.30
CA ASP A 191 -4.70 -6.36 2.35
C ASP A 191 -4.38 -5.50 3.59
N TYR A 192 -5.31 -4.63 3.99
CA TYR A 192 -5.18 -3.77 5.18
C TYR A 192 -5.12 -4.58 6.46
N ILE A 193 -6.06 -5.51 6.65
CA ILE A 193 -6.12 -6.36 7.86
C ILE A 193 -4.84 -7.17 7.99
N VAL A 194 -4.43 -7.86 6.91
CA VAL A 194 -3.20 -8.68 6.92
C VAL A 194 -1.97 -7.80 7.19
N SER A 195 -1.93 -6.59 6.64
CA SER A 195 -0.83 -5.65 6.89
C SER A 195 -0.76 -5.16 8.34
N VAL A 196 -1.91 -4.84 8.95
CA VAL A 196 -1.98 -4.41 10.36
C VAL A 196 -1.60 -5.53 11.32
N GLU A 197 -1.94 -6.78 11.00
CA GLU A 197 -1.70 -7.96 11.84
C GLU A 197 -0.32 -8.61 11.70
N SER A 198 0.48 -8.15 10.73
CA SER A 198 1.86 -8.63 10.50
C SER A 198 2.83 -8.29 11.62
N ASP A 199 3.91 -9.05 11.75
CA ASP A 199 4.99 -8.77 12.70
C ASP A 199 5.78 -7.53 12.29
N VAL A 200 6.00 -7.36 10.99
CA VAL A 200 6.67 -6.19 10.41
C VAL A 200 5.92 -5.71 9.18
N PHE A 201 5.60 -4.42 9.14
CA PHE A 201 5.04 -3.79 7.95
C PHE A 201 6.12 -2.99 7.21
N ILE A 202 6.25 -3.22 5.90
CA ILE A 202 7.20 -2.52 5.04
C ILE A 202 6.46 -1.95 3.84
N SER A 203 6.78 -0.72 3.44
CA SER A 203 6.16 -0.08 2.28
C SER A 203 7.20 0.34 1.24
N SER A 204 7.01 -0.02 -0.02
CA SER A 204 7.90 0.41 -1.11
C SER A 204 7.70 1.88 -1.49
N TYR A 205 6.60 2.49 -1.05
CA TYR A 205 6.22 3.87 -1.33
C TYR A 205 5.30 4.45 -0.26
N SER A 206 5.38 5.76 -0.04
CA SER A 206 4.50 6.49 0.88
C SER A 206 3.17 6.87 0.21
N GLY A 207 2.18 5.97 0.29
CA GLY A 207 0.81 6.19 -0.18
C GLY A 207 -0.23 6.27 0.95
N ASN A 208 -1.51 6.47 0.59
CA ASN A 208 -2.61 6.53 1.56
C ASN A 208 -2.74 5.25 2.39
N MET A 209 -2.66 4.09 1.73
CA MET A 209 -2.69 2.78 2.38
C MET A 209 -1.54 2.61 3.38
N ALA A 210 -0.31 2.88 2.94
CA ALA A 210 0.88 2.80 3.79
C ALA A 210 0.74 3.68 5.06
N ARG A 211 0.29 4.93 4.91
CA ARG A 211 0.05 5.85 6.04
C ARG A 211 -1.08 5.37 6.96
N ALA A 212 -2.15 4.82 6.38
CA ALA A 212 -3.29 4.33 7.16
C ALA A 212 -2.92 3.09 7.99
N VAL A 213 -2.17 2.15 7.42
CA VAL A 213 -1.65 0.97 8.12
C VAL A 213 -0.63 1.36 9.18
N GLU A 214 0.34 2.22 8.83
CA GLU A 214 1.36 2.71 9.77
C GLU A 214 0.72 3.38 11.00
N GLY A 215 -0.26 4.27 10.77
CA GLY A 215 -0.95 4.93 11.88
C GLY A 215 -1.75 3.96 12.75
N HIS A 216 -2.39 2.95 12.16
CA HIS A 216 -3.12 1.94 12.92
C HIS A 216 -2.17 1.03 13.73
N ARG A 217 -1.03 0.65 13.14
CA ARG A 217 0.02 -0.10 13.83
C ARG A 217 0.63 0.68 14.99
N ARG A 218 0.76 2.01 14.87
CA ARG A 218 1.16 2.90 15.97
C ARG A 218 0.11 2.91 17.08
N PHE A 219 -1.17 3.00 16.72
CA PHE A 219 -2.29 2.93 17.66
C PHE A 219 -2.33 1.60 18.44
N LEU A 220 -2.08 0.46 17.77
CA LEU A 220 -2.04 -0.88 18.37
C LEU A 220 -0.74 -1.20 19.12
N GLY A 221 -0.16 -0.21 19.82
CA GLY A 221 1.04 -0.39 20.65
C GLY A 221 2.36 -0.31 19.88
N HIS A 222 2.47 0.62 18.92
CA HIS A 222 3.73 0.88 18.20
C HIS A 222 4.33 -0.35 17.50
N ARG A 223 3.50 -1.15 16.81
CA ARG A 223 3.96 -2.32 16.06
C ARG A 223 4.99 -1.92 14.99
N ARG A 224 5.99 -2.79 14.78
CA ARG A 224 7.17 -2.48 13.94
C ARG A 224 6.77 -2.14 12.51
N THR A 225 7.16 -0.97 12.05
CA THR A 225 6.90 -0.47 10.70
C THR A 225 8.20 0.12 10.15
N ILE A 226 8.58 -0.26 8.94
CA ILE A 226 9.81 0.20 8.28
C ILE A 226 9.43 0.85 6.95
N SER A 227 9.83 2.11 6.79
CA SER A 227 9.73 2.81 5.50
C SER A 227 11.16 3.12 5.04
N PRO A 228 11.58 2.67 3.85
CA PRO A 228 12.89 2.98 3.32
C PRO A 228 13.01 4.49 3.08
N ASP A 229 14.13 5.07 3.47
CA ASP A 229 14.54 6.39 2.97
C ASP A 229 14.95 6.22 1.50
N ARG A 230 13.98 6.43 0.62
CA ARG A 230 14.16 6.21 -0.82
C ARG A 230 15.17 7.18 -1.41
N GLN A 231 15.22 8.41 -0.92
CA GLN A 231 16.19 9.37 -1.42
C GLN A 231 17.61 8.88 -1.11
N ALA A 232 17.88 8.52 0.15
CA ALA A 232 19.18 7.98 0.54
C ALA A 232 19.47 6.61 -0.10
N PHE A 233 18.45 5.81 -0.41
CA PHE A 233 18.61 4.51 -1.06
C PHE A 233 19.01 4.62 -2.55
N PHE A 234 18.60 5.69 -3.23
CA PHE A 234 18.85 5.89 -4.66
C PHE A 234 20.16 6.63 -4.98
N THR A 235 20.77 7.26 -3.97
CA THR A 235 22.02 8.04 -4.07
C THR A 235 23.21 7.27 -3.53
#